data_AF-A0A7Y4M4Y6-F1
#
_entry.id   AF-A0A7Y4M4Y6-F1
#
_cell.length_a   1.000
_cell.length_b   1.000
_cell.length_c   1.000
_cell.angle_alpha   90.00
_cell.angle_beta   90.00
_cell.angle_gamma   90.00
#
_symmetry.space_group_name_H-M   'P 1'
#
loop_
_entity.id
_entity.type
_entity.pdbx_description
1 polymer ?
#
loop_
_entity_poly.entity_id
_entity_poly.type
_entity_poly.pdbx_seq_one_letter_code
_entity_poly.pdbx_strand_id
1 'polypeptide(L)'
;MARLTFVAFALLTAACLRTARAQDVPGIEICTVEKTMERRTSCLQSNVDFLQKTITKLTTDHQQKMDAANRQIEALKAAVISLQKVVEELKTAQSKAAEDAKKAATPAAKDAAPPAKDTAPAKDAAK
;
A
#
# COMPACT_ATOMS: atom_id res chain seq x y z
N MET A 1 -9.72 12.37 -4.19
CA MET A 1 -9.25 13.21 -3.07
C MET A 1 -10.12 13.10 -1.82
N ALA A 2 -11.42 13.43 -1.89
CA ALA A 2 -12.32 13.43 -0.72
C ALA A 2 -12.40 12.09 0.05
N ARG A 3 -12.31 10.94 -0.64
CA ARG A 3 -12.32 9.62 0.01
C ARG A 3 -11.05 9.32 0.80
N LEU A 4 -9.89 9.77 0.30
CA LEU A 4 -8.60 9.55 0.95
C LEU A 4 -8.48 10.43 2.21
N THR A 5 -8.97 11.68 2.12
CA THR A 5 -9.02 12.60 3.26
C THR A 5 -9.98 12.13 4.35
N PHE A 6 -11.11 11.52 3.98
CA PHE A 6 -12.05 10.95 4.95
C PHE A 6 -11.45 9.76 5.70
N VAL A 7 -10.74 8.87 5.00
CA VAL A 7 -10.07 7.71 5.61
C VAL A 7 -8.94 8.17 6.54
N ALA A 8 -8.13 9.13 6.11
CA ALA A 8 -7.06 9.70 6.94
C ALA A 8 -7.62 10.36 8.21
N PHE A 9 -8.72 11.11 8.10
CA PHE A 9 -9.34 11.78 9.23
C PHE A 9 -9.97 10.77 10.20
N ALA A 10 -10.62 9.71 9.70
CA ALA A 10 -11.20 8.64 10.51
C ALA A 10 -10.13 7.83 11.28
N LEU A 11 -8.98 7.57 10.66
CA LEU A 11 -7.85 6.91 11.33
C LEU A 11 -7.24 7.80 12.42
N LEU A 12 -7.12 9.10 12.16
CA LEU A 12 -6.56 10.06 13.11
C LEU A 12 -7.46 10.25 14.34
N THR A 13 -8.78 10.34 14.14
CA THR A 13 -9.73 10.43 15.26
C THR A 13 -9.77 9.14 16.08
N ALA A 14 -9.74 7.96 15.43
CA ALA A 14 -9.67 6.68 16.14
C ALA A 14 -8.39 6.53 16.99
N ALA A 15 -7.26 7.09 16.54
CA ALA A 15 -6.02 7.12 17.31
C ALA A 15 -6.10 8.05 18.53
N CYS A 16 -6.75 9.21 18.41
CA CYS A 16 -6.94 10.17 19.50
C CYS A 16 -7.94 9.70 20.58
N LEU A 17 -8.87 8.79 20.26
CA LEU A 17 -9.81 8.20 21.24
C LEU A 17 -9.17 7.17 22.18
N ARG A 18 -7.86 6.87 22.04
CA ARG A 18 -7.13 6.13 23.07
C ARG A 18 -6.98 7.02 24.30
N THR A 19 -7.99 7.01 25.16
CA THR A 19 -7.95 7.57 26.50
C THR A 19 -6.63 7.17 27.14
N ALA A 20 -5.82 8.16 27.56
CA ALA A 20 -4.66 7.93 28.39
C ALA A 20 -5.15 7.37 29.74
N ARG A 21 -5.36 6.05 29.79
CA ARG A 21 -5.33 5.33 31.05
C ARG A 21 -3.94 5.61 31.59
N ALA A 22 -3.87 6.13 32.81
CA ALA A 22 -2.61 6.14 33.54
C ALA A 22 -2.02 4.72 33.38
N GLN A 23 -0.80 4.62 32.85
CA GLN A 23 -0.12 3.34 32.76
C GLN A 23 0.19 2.98 34.20
N ASP A 24 -0.65 2.12 34.76
CA ASP A 24 -0.51 1.72 36.14
C ASP A 24 0.86 1.07 36.29
N VAL A 25 1.61 1.52 37.28
CA VAL A 25 2.94 0.99 37.56
C VAL A 25 2.72 -0.31 38.30
N PRO A 26 2.92 -1.49 37.68
CA PRO A 26 2.45 -2.74 38.24
C PRO A 26 3.09 -2.98 39.61
N GLY A 27 2.31 -3.15 40.68
CA GLY A 27 2.84 -3.39 42.03
C GLY A 27 3.16 -2.13 42.82
N ILE A 28 2.89 -0.92 42.31
CA ILE A 28 3.06 0.32 43.09
C ILE A 28 2.09 0.37 44.28
N GLU A 29 0.91 -0.21 44.11
CA GLU A 29 -0.10 -0.43 45.13
C GLU A 29 0.42 -1.31 46.28
N ILE A 30 1.29 -2.27 45.99
CA ILE A 30 1.91 -3.14 47.00
C ILE A 30 3.05 -2.41 47.72
N CYS A 31 3.86 -1.64 46.98
CA CYS A 31 4.96 -0.89 47.58
C CYS A 31 4.47 0.29 48.45
N THR A 32 3.28 0.83 48.19
CA THR A 32 2.72 1.98 48.93
C THR A 32 1.97 1.59 50.19
N VAL A 33 1.48 0.36 50.31
CA VAL A 33 0.89 -0.17 51.56
C VAL A 33 1.95 -0.60 52.58
N GLU A 34 3.21 -0.70 52.17
CA GLU A 34 4.31 -1.11 53.04
C GLU A 34 4.67 -0.04 54.09
N LYS A 35 4.66 -0.44 55.36
CA LYS A 35 4.84 0.46 56.51
C LYS A 35 6.30 0.60 56.92
N THR A 36 7.12 -0.42 56.66
CA THR A 36 8.55 -0.39 56.99
C THR A 36 9.32 0.34 55.89
N MET A 37 10.14 1.32 56.27
CA MET A 37 10.82 2.20 55.29
C MET A 37 11.84 1.43 54.43
N GLU A 38 12.56 0.47 55.01
CA GLU A 38 13.50 -0.39 54.31
C GLU A 38 12.79 -1.25 53.25
N ARG A 39 11.69 -1.91 53.61
CA ARG A 39 10.94 -2.77 52.68
C ARG A 39 10.25 -1.95 51.59
N ARG A 40 9.68 -0.78 51.93
CA ARG A 40 9.11 0.16 50.95
C ARG A 40 10.15 0.61 49.92
N THR A 41 11.35 0.96 50.37
CA THR A 41 12.44 1.40 49.49
C THR A 41 12.90 0.27 48.58
N SER A 42 13.10 -0.94 49.11
CA SER A 42 13.48 -2.11 48.30
C SER A 42 12.42 -2.51 47.26
N CYS A 43 11.13 -2.44 47.61
CA CYS A 43 10.02 -2.70 46.71
C CYS A 43 10.01 -1.69 45.56
N LEU A 44 10.08 -0.39 45.87
CA LEU A 44 10.12 0.68 44.86
C LEU A 44 11.35 0.56 43.95
N GLN A 45 12.51 0.20 44.49
CA GLN A 45 13.72 -0.01 43.70
C GLN A 45 13.56 -1.15 42.68
N SER A 46 13.04 -2.30 43.12
CA SER A 46 12.79 -3.45 42.24
C SER A 46 11.76 -3.14 41.15
N ASN A 47 10.76 -2.32 41.48
CA ASN A 47 9.75 -1.86 40.54
C ASN A 47 10.34 -0.95 39.46
N VAL A 48 11.18 0.02 39.86
CA VAL A 48 11.87 0.92 38.92
C VAL A 48 12.80 0.13 38.00
N ASP A 49 13.56 -0.84 38.52
CA ASP A 49 14.42 -1.71 37.70
C ASP A 49 13.59 -2.52 36.68
N PHE A 50 12.46 -3.09 37.10
CA PHE A 50 11.54 -3.78 36.19
C PHE A 50 10.99 -2.85 35.10
N LEU A 51 10.52 -1.67 35.47
CA LEU A 51 10.03 -0.67 34.53
C LEU A 51 11.12 -0.25 33.54
N GLN A 52 12.32 0.03 34.02
CA GLN A 52 13.42 0.47 33.17
C GLN A 52 13.81 -0.62 32.17
N LYS A 53 13.92 -1.88 32.61
CA LYS A 53 14.13 -3.04 31.73
C LYS A 53 13.02 -3.19 30.69
N THR A 54 11.77 -3.01 31.11
CA THR A 54 10.60 -3.10 30.23
C THR A 54 10.59 -2.00 29.18
N ILE A 55 10.85 -0.76 29.59
CA ILE A 55 10.97 0.39 28.68
C ILE A 55 12.08 0.14 27.67
N THR A 56 13.27 -0.24 28.11
CA THR A 56 14.38 -0.55 27.19
C THR A 56 14.01 -1.64 26.20
N LYS A 57 13.38 -2.73 26.66
CA LYS A 57 12.93 -3.82 25.79
C LYS A 57 11.91 -3.34 24.75
N LEU A 58 10.91 -2.57 25.18
CA LEU A 58 9.90 -2.01 24.28
C LEU A 58 10.53 -1.05 23.28
N THR A 59 11.43 -0.17 23.70
CA THR A 59 12.16 0.75 22.80
C THR A 59 12.93 -0.03 21.74
N THR A 60 13.67 -1.07 22.11
CA THR A 60 14.43 -1.88 21.15
C THR A 60 13.51 -2.63 20.18
N ASP A 61 12.43 -3.25 20.68
CA ASP A 61 11.45 -3.96 19.84
C ASP A 61 10.79 -3.01 18.81
N HIS A 62 10.42 -1.80 19.25
CA HIS A 62 9.85 -0.79 18.36
C HIS A 62 10.88 -0.31 17.33
N GLN A 63 12.13 -0.08 17.73
CA GLN A 63 13.19 0.29 16.80
C GLN A 63 13.39 -0.78 15.73
N GLN A 64 13.45 -2.06 16.12
CA GLN A 64 13.56 -3.17 15.18
C GLN A 64 12.38 -3.24 14.20
N LYS A 65 11.15 -3.00 14.67
CA LYS A 65 9.96 -2.93 13.81
C LYS A 65 10.04 -1.77 12.82
N MET A 66 10.52 -0.60 13.26
CA MET A 66 10.70 0.55 12.37
C MET A 66 11.77 0.29 11.30
N ASP A 67 12.89 -0.33 11.69
CA ASP A 67 13.95 -0.69 10.75
C ASP A 67 13.48 -1.72 9.72
N ALA A 68 12.70 -2.73 10.15
CA ALA A 68 12.09 -3.70 9.26
C ALA A 68 11.09 -3.05 8.28
N ALA A 69 10.24 -2.15 8.77
CA ALA A 69 9.29 -1.40 7.94
C ALA A 69 10.02 -0.49 6.93
N ASN A 70 11.11 0.16 7.34
CA ASN A 70 11.93 0.99 6.44
C ASN A 70 12.52 0.16 5.29
N ARG A 71 13.02 -1.06 5.57
CA ARG A 71 13.49 -1.98 4.52
C ARG A 71 12.38 -2.38 3.55
N GLN A 72 11.18 -2.64 4.06
CA GLN A 72 10.01 -2.92 3.21
C GLN A 72 9.65 -1.72 2.32
N ILE A 73 9.72 -0.50 2.86
CA ILE A 73 9.49 0.74 2.10
C ILE A 73 10.52 0.87 0.97
N GLU A 74 11.80 0.59 1.23
CA GLU A 74 12.84 0.63 0.19
C GLU A 74 12.61 -0.40 -0.91
N ALA A 75 12.27 -1.64 -0.55
CA ALA A 75 11.92 -2.69 -1.51
C ALA A 75 10.70 -2.31 -2.36
N LEU A 76 9.65 -1.75 -1.75
CA LEU A 76 8.46 -1.28 -2.45
C LEU A 76 8.78 -0.09 -3.37
N LYS A 77 9.62 0.85 -2.95
CA LYS A 77 10.07 1.97 -3.81
C LYS A 77 10.79 1.45 -5.05
N ALA A 78 11.69 0.47 -4.90
CA ALA A 78 12.39 -0.14 -6.03
C ALA A 78 11.42 -0.84 -7.00
N ALA A 79 10.43 -1.57 -6.47
CA ALA A 79 9.39 -2.19 -7.28
C ALA A 79 8.52 -1.17 -8.02
N VAL A 80 8.15 -0.05 -7.38
CA VAL A 80 7.40 1.03 -8.04
C VAL A 80 8.21 1.63 -9.18
N ILE A 81 9.51 1.87 -8.99
CA ILE A 81 10.39 2.40 -10.04
C ILE A 81 10.49 1.41 -11.21
N SER A 82 10.63 0.11 -10.96
CA SER A 82 10.68 -0.88 -12.04
C SER A 82 9.36 -0.97 -12.81
N LEU A 83 8.23 -0.96 -12.11
CA LEU A 83 6.89 -0.91 -12.70
C LEU A 83 6.67 0.36 -13.54
N GLN A 84 7.14 1.51 -13.08
CA GLN A 84 7.07 2.76 -13.83
C GLN A 84 7.80 2.66 -15.17
N LYS A 85 9.00 2.07 -15.20
CA LYS A 85 9.77 1.84 -16.44
C LYS A 85 9.01 0.94 -17.41
N VAL A 86 8.46 -0.18 -16.93
CA VAL A 86 7.66 -1.09 -17.78
C VAL A 86 6.44 -0.38 -18.36
N VAL A 87 5.77 0.47 -17.58
CA VAL A 87 4.64 1.27 -18.07
C VAL A 87 5.06 2.26 -19.15
N GLU A 88 6.21 2.91 -19.01
CA GLU A 88 6.77 3.80 -20.04
C GLU A 88 7.13 3.03 -21.33
N GLU A 89 7.79 1.88 -21.21
CA GLU A 89 8.10 1.00 -22.34
C GLU A 89 6.82 0.52 -23.06
N LEU A 90 5.80 0.08 -22.32
CA LEU A 90 4.52 -0.34 -22.91
C LEU A 90 3.78 0.81 -23.59
N LYS A 91 3.78 2.02 -22.99
CA LYS A 91 3.17 3.21 -23.62
C LYS A 91 3.87 3.57 -24.92
N THR A 92 5.21 3.55 -24.94
CA THR A 92 5.97 3.84 -26.17
C THR A 92 5.81 2.76 -27.24
N ALA A 93 5.71 1.48 -26.86
CA ALA A 93 5.41 0.40 -27.78
C ALA A 93 4.00 0.51 -28.37
N GLN A 94 3.00 0.85 -27.54
CA GLN A 94 1.63 1.07 -27.98
C GLN A 94 1.52 2.26 -28.93
N SER A 95 2.19 3.38 -28.64
CA SER A 95 2.15 4.56 -29.52
C SER A 95 2.76 4.26 -30.89
N LYS A 96 3.88 3.51 -30.93
CA LYS A 96 4.49 3.05 -32.19
C LYS A 96 3.56 2.13 -32.97
N ALA A 97 2.99 1.12 -32.31
CA ALA A 97 2.02 0.21 -32.94
C ALA A 97 0.77 0.93 -33.48
N ALA A 98 0.29 1.97 -32.78
CA ALA A 98 -0.82 2.80 -33.23
C ALA A 98 -0.48 3.67 -34.45
N GLU A 99 0.76 4.18 -34.54
CA GLU A 99 1.26 4.92 -35.71
C GLU A 99 1.43 3.99 -36.93
N ASP A 100 2.00 2.79 -36.72
CA ASP A 100 2.19 1.79 -37.77
C ASP A 100 0.84 1.29 -38.34
N ALA A 101 -0.16 1.09 -37.47
CA ALA A 101 -1.52 0.73 -37.89
C ALA A 101 -2.21 1.84 -38.72
N LYS A 102 -1.94 3.12 -38.41
CA LYS A 102 -2.43 4.25 -39.23
C LYS A 102 -1.75 4.32 -40.59
N LYS A 103 -0.48 3.96 -40.70
CA LYS A 103 0.26 3.96 -41.97
C LYS A 103 -0.16 2.81 -42.90
N ALA A 104 -0.52 1.66 -42.34
CA ALA A 104 -1.07 0.50 -43.06
C ALA A 104 -2.51 0.70 -43.57
N ALA A 105 -3.23 1.72 -43.09
CA ALA A 105 -4.60 2.02 -43.51
C ALA A 105 -4.70 3.00 -44.72
N THR A 106 -3.59 3.31 -45.40
CA THR A 106 -3.63 4.08 -46.65
C THR A 106 -3.93 3.11 -47.80
N PRO A 107 -5.13 3.15 -48.43
CA PRO A 107 -5.48 2.18 -49.46
C PRO A 107 -4.71 2.51 -50.74
N ALA A 108 -3.80 1.63 -51.12
CA ALA A 108 -3.44 1.46 -52.52
C ALA A 108 -4.64 0.84 -53.24
N ALA A 109 -5.54 1.67 -53.76
CA ALA A 109 -6.58 1.25 -54.70
C ALA A 109 -7.06 2.45 -55.55
N LYS A 110 -6.22 2.87 -56.49
CA LYS A 110 -6.68 3.31 -57.80
C LYS A 110 -6.14 2.27 -58.79
N ASP A 111 -7.00 1.38 -59.26
CA ASP A 111 -7.52 1.48 -60.63
C ASP A 111 -8.40 0.27 -60.97
N ALA A 112 -9.46 0.59 -61.71
CA ALA A 112 -10.32 -0.26 -62.53
C ALA A 112 -11.41 -1.14 -61.86
N ALA A 113 -12.64 -0.62 -61.93
CA ALA A 113 -13.82 -1.37 -62.35
C ALA A 113 -14.65 -0.45 -63.29
N PRO A 114 -15.55 -0.92 -64.18
CA PRO A 114 -15.75 -2.25 -64.80
C PRO A 114 -16.00 -2.13 -66.35
N PRO A 115 -16.54 -3.15 -67.06
CA PRO A 115 -18.00 -3.15 -67.19
C PRO A 115 -18.69 -4.52 -67.15
N ALA A 116 -19.95 -4.41 -66.75
CA ALA A 116 -21.07 -5.34 -66.71
C ALA A 116 -21.16 -6.45 -67.78
N LYS A 117 -21.77 -7.57 -67.37
CA LYS A 117 -22.88 -8.20 -68.10
C LYS A 117 -23.78 -9.03 -67.17
N ASP A 118 -25.07 -8.71 -67.23
CA ASP A 118 -26.20 -9.38 -66.61
C ASP A 118 -26.26 -10.89 -66.85
N THR A 119 -26.73 -11.64 -65.86
CA THR A 119 -27.97 -12.45 -65.95
C THR A 119 -28.23 -13.21 -64.64
N ALA A 120 -29.35 -12.89 -63.99
CA ALA A 120 -30.11 -13.83 -63.14
C ALA A 120 -30.96 -14.74 -64.06
N PRO A 121 -31.68 -15.80 -63.62
CA PRO A 121 -32.10 -16.07 -62.22
C PRO A 121 -32.20 -17.57 -61.80
N ALA A 122 -32.77 -17.77 -60.59
CA ALA A 122 -33.43 -18.98 -60.04
C ALA A 122 -32.48 -20.00 -59.34
N LYS A 123 -32.80 -20.66 -58.22
CA LYS A 123 -34.03 -20.83 -57.41
C LYS A 123 -33.67 -21.69 -56.17
N ASP A 124 -34.50 -21.61 -55.11
CA ASP A 124 -34.74 -22.61 -54.04
C ASP A 124 -33.59 -22.93 -53.06
N ALA A 125 -33.76 -23.38 -51.81
CA ALA A 125 -34.80 -23.40 -50.76
C ALA A 125 -34.22 -24.29 -49.62
N ALA A 126 -34.62 -24.04 -48.37
CA ALA A 126 -34.57 -24.94 -47.20
C ALA A 126 -33.15 -25.33 -46.67
N LYS A 127 -32.88 -25.47 -45.37
CA LYS A 127 -33.69 -25.77 -44.18
C LYS A 127 -32.95 -25.29 -42.94
#